data_AF-A0A2H9SY73-F1
#
_entry.id   AF-A0A2H9SY73-F1
#
_cell.length_a   1.000
_cell.length_b   1.000
_cell.length_c   1.000
_cell.angle_alpha   90.00
_cell.angle_beta   90.00
_cell.angle_gamma   90.00
#
_symmetry.space_group_name_H-M   'P 1'
#
loop_
_entity.id
_entity.type
_entity.pdbx_description
1 polymer ?
#
loop_
_entity_poly.entity_id
_entity_poly.type
_entity_poly.pdbx_seq_one_letter_code
_entity_poly.pdbx_strand_id
1 'polypeptide(L)'
;MENAQLIEQFAKSLNEEALQVFEWVDYYADCFPTVAAKLAYEQQHDAVELLIKCNANIGCIAYAYALSGNDEKVEQYRQLASRRSLNINEDILLGYAAAGNHEQASLYKVLTGNSFCLVVGYALAGLHELVEEHKIATKECLNDIAQAYALAGFHDKVEQYRQHPEVSSNVIAWGYAKAGNHAEVRKYVDSYGANINCIAHGYAYSGNHKWVHVYQAKGASLSAIALGYAHVNNRKKVAEYFALGAEMDVIIRYCITIGQDDLVRDFLAQFMPNLLTIAECYKESGQEDKALEYELLHKKDELSLIEYYYKRGVLSRMKECIISYLQPKQTMICSYLASLLFQPLIPHREHALISAFVRQFDFIDSIEHVEVWIEIWKKQEGIQDWADLPVCIQKILTRCEIPFDMGNDLSL
;
A
#
# COMPACT_ATOMS: atom_id res chain seq x y z
N MET A 1 -17.89 -2.16 25.39
CA MET A 1 -19.08 -1.89 24.55
C MET A 1 -19.22 -0.41 24.24
N GLU A 2 -19.08 0.50 25.22
CA GLU A 2 -19.14 1.96 24.98
C GLU A 2 -18.12 2.46 23.95
N ASN A 3 -16.86 2.01 24.00
CA ASN A 3 -15.86 2.42 23.01
C ASN A 3 -16.17 1.96 21.57
N ALA A 4 -16.88 0.84 21.39
CA ALA A 4 -17.26 0.37 20.06
C ALA A 4 -18.41 1.20 19.49
N GLN A 5 -19.37 1.60 20.33
CA GLN A 5 -20.45 2.51 19.94
C GLN A 5 -19.94 3.93 19.69
N LEU A 6 -18.93 4.40 20.45
CA LEU A 6 -18.31 5.70 20.21
C LEU A 6 -17.49 5.69 18.90
N ILE A 7 -16.76 4.61 18.62
CA ILE A 7 -16.06 4.40 17.34
C ILE A 7 -17.08 4.29 16.20
N GLU A 8 -18.21 3.61 16.38
CA GLU A 8 -19.24 3.47 15.37
C GLU A 8 -20.03 4.77 15.15
N GLN A 9 -20.30 5.55 16.21
CA GLN A 9 -20.92 6.88 16.11
C GLN A 9 -19.97 7.90 15.51
N PHE A 10 -18.69 7.88 15.89
CA PHE A 10 -17.65 8.71 15.27
C PHE A 10 -17.41 8.27 13.82
N ALA A 11 -17.43 6.97 13.53
CA ALA A 11 -17.36 6.44 12.17
C ALA A 11 -18.64 6.65 11.37
N LYS A 12 -19.81 6.85 11.99
CA LYS A 12 -21.09 7.20 11.35
C LYS A 12 -21.20 8.70 11.10
N SER A 13 -20.81 9.53 12.06
CA SER A 13 -20.66 10.98 11.89
C SER A 13 -19.55 11.31 10.92
N LEU A 14 -18.50 10.48 10.87
CA LEU A 14 -17.59 10.42 9.75
C LEU A 14 -18.39 9.92 8.54
N ASN A 15 -18.85 8.66 8.39
CA ASN A 15 -19.43 8.08 7.15
C ASN A 15 -20.47 8.93 6.38
N GLU A 16 -21.36 9.68 7.04
CA GLU A 16 -22.35 10.51 6.31
C GLU A 16 -21.72 11.73 5.63
N GLU A 17 -20.59 12.23 6.14
CA GLU A 17 -19.74 13.22 5.46
C GLU A 17 -18.47 12.58 4.88
N ALA A 18 -18.00 11.44 5.36
CA ALA A 18 -16.63 10.91 5.22
C ALA A 18 -16.42 9.81 4.21
N LEU A 19 -17.48 9.19 3.72
CA LEU A 19 -17.42 8.60 2.39
C LEU A 19 -17.29 9.67 1.29
N GLN A 20 -17.51 10.96 1.62
CA GLN A 20 -17.06 12.10 0.80
C GLN A 20 -15.79 12.78 1.36
N VAL A 21 -15.52 12.77 2.67
CA VAL A 21 -14.32 13.34 3.35
C VAL A 21 -13.06 12.47 3.21
N PHE A 22 -13.15 11.20 2.80
CA PHE A 22 -11.98 10.48 2.26
C PHE A 22 -11.52 11.01 0.90
N GLU A 23 -12.33 11.84 0.23
CA GLU A 23 -11.94 12.53 -1.01
C GLU A 23 -11.94 14.07 -0.89
N TRP A 24 -12.57 14.69 0.11
CA TRP A 24 -12.70 16.15 0.19
C TRP A 24 -12.75 16.70 1.62
N VAL A 25 -11.63 17.31 2.06
CA VAL A 25 -11.67 18.52 2.88
C VAL A 25 -10.95 19.58 2.05
N ASP A 26 -11.58 20.73 1.87
CA ASP A 26 -11.06 21.86 1.10
C ASP A 26 -9.55 22.05 1.26
N TYR A 27 -8.88 21.93 0.12
CA TYR A 27 -7.43 21.86 -0.14
C TYR A 27 -6.68 23.17 0.19
N TYR A 28 -7.20 23.97 1.12
CA TYR A 28 -6.63 25.26 1.51
C TYR A 28 -5.79 25.11 2.79
N ALA A 29 -4.61 24.46 2.68
CA ALA A 29 -3.43 24.61 3.55
C ALA A 29 -2.38 23.53 3.19
N ASP A 30 -1.55 23.81 2.19
CA ASP A 30 -0.62 22.92 1.45
C ASP A 30 0.52 22.24 2.25
N CYS A 31 0.39 22.04 3.56
CA CYS A 31 1.41 21.40 4.41
C CYS A 31 1.07 19.97 4.83
N PHE A 32 -0.19 19.52 4.78
CA PHE A 32 -0.60 18.24 5.35
C PHE A 32 -1.00 17.20 4.29
N PRO A 33 -0.23 16.11 4.12
CA PRO A 33 -0.51 15.11 3.10
C PRO A 33 -1.71 14.18 3.43
N THR A 34 -2.22 14.20 4.67
CA THR A 34 -3.32 13.32 5.10
C THR A 34 -4.23 14.00 6.14
N VAL A 35 -5.47 13.52 6.26
CA VAL A 35 -6.40 13.93 7.33
C VAL A 35 -5.78 13.71 8.72
N ALA A 36 -5.07 12.59 8.92
CA ALA A 36 -4.40 12.31 10.19
C ALA A 36 -3.31 13.34 10.52
N ALA A 37 -2.55 13.80 9.52
CA ALA A 37 -1.54 14.84 9.69
C ALA A 37 -2.19 16.19 10.04
N LYS A 38 -3.28 16.57 9.36
CA LYS A 38 -4.02 17.80 9.71
C LYS A 38 -4.53 17.76 11.16
N LEU A 39 -5.17 16.66 11.56
CA LEU A 39 -5.66 16.46 12.93
C LEU A 39 -4.52 16.47 13.96
N ALA A 40 -3.35 15.94 13.60
CA ALA A 40 -2.16 16.00 14.44
C ALA A 40 -1.65 17.43 14.64
N TYR A 41 -1.57 18.22 13.57
CA TYR A 41 -1.20 19.63 13.66
C TYR A 41 -2.20 20.45 14.51
N GLU A 42 -3.49 20.16 14.37
CA GLU A 42 -4.57 20.74 15.18
C GLU A 42 -4.63 20.17 16.61
N GLN A 43 -3.71 19.29 16.98
CA GLN A 43 -3.61 18.66 18.32
C GLN A 43 -4.83 17.83 18.73
N GLN A 44 -5.56 17.25 17.76
CA GLN A 44 -6.69 16.35 18.00
C GLN A 44 -6.22 14.91 18.29
N HIS A 45 -5.51 14.72 19.40
CA HIS A 45 -4.78 13.49 19.71
C HIS A 45 -5.63 12.22 19.66
N ASP A 46 -6.83 12.23 20.24
CA ASP A 46 -7.71 11.06 20.28
C ASP A 46 -8.13 10.59 18.88
N ALA A 47 -8.43 11.54 17.98
CA ALA A 47 -8.78 11.24 16.60
C ALA A 47 -7.57 10.66 15.84
N VAL A 48 -6.38 11.20 16.05
CA VAL A 48 -5.13 10.68 15.47
C VAL A 48 -4.87 9.24 15.96
N GLU A 49 -5.10 8.94 17.24
CA GLU A 49 -4.93 7.59 17.76
C GLU A 49 -5.89 6.57 17.14
N LEU A 50 -7.13 6.97 16.83
CA LEU A 50 -8.07 6.14 16.08
C LEU A 50 -7.57 5.90 14.65
N LEU A 51 -7.11 6.93 13.95
CA LEU A 51 -6.60 6.80 12.58
C LEU A 51 -5.33 5.94 12.50
N ILE A 52 -4.48 5.94 13.52
CA ILE A 52 -3.32 5.04 13.62
C ILE A 52 -3.74 3.57 13.72
N LYS A 53 -4.86 3.27 14.41
CA LYS A 53 -5.44 1.91 14.44
C LYS A 53 -5.96 1.51 13.07
N CYS A 54 -6.36 2.47 12.25
CA CYS A 54 -6.69 2.32 10.83
C CYS A 54 -5.48 2.41 9.89
N ASN A 55 -4.25 2.25 10.42
CA ASN A 55 -3.00 2.23 9.67
C ASN A 55 -2.65 3.55 8.93
N ALA A 56 -3.05 4.70 9.47
CA ALA A 56 -2.59 6.00 8.97
C ALA A 56 -1.05 6.11 8.99
N ASN A 57 -0.50 6.88 8.05
CA ASN A 57 0.95 7.06 7.90
C ASN A 57 1.56 7.80 9.11
N ILE A 58 2.40 7.09 9.87
CA ILE A 58 3.03 7.61 11.10
C ILE A 58 4.00 8.77 10.80
N GLY A 59 4.75 8.72 9.69
CA GLY A 59 5.69 9.78 9.31
C GLY A 59 5.00 11.11 9.08
N CYS A 60 3.88 11.10 8.34
CA CYS A 60 3.05 12.29 8.10
C CYS A 60 2.49 12.89 9.41
N ILE A 61 2.09 12.04 10.35
CA ILE A 61 1.60 12.46 11.68
C ILE A 61 2.72 13.08 12.50
N ALA A 62 3.91 12.45 12.53
CA ALA A 62 5.06 12.97 13.26
C ALA A 62 5.58 14.28 12.67
N TYR A 63 5.63 14.40 11.33
CA TYR A 63 5.88 15.66 10.62
C TYR A 63 4.94 16.77 11.10
N ALA A 64 3.64 16.49 11.16
CA ALA A 64 2.64 17.50 11.55
C ALA A 64 2.76 17.93 13.02
N TYR A 65 3.05 16.99 13.93
CA TYR A 65 3.34 17.35 15.33
C TYR A 65 4.62 18.18 15.45
N ALA A 66 5.68 17.83 14.70
CA ALA A 66 6.91 18.62 14.65
C ALA A 66 6.66 20.03 14.09
N LEU A 67 5.81 20.14 13.06
CA LEU A 67 5.39 21.41 12.49
C LEU A 67 4.61 22.27 13.49
N SER A 68 3.81 21.64 14.38
CA SER A 68 3.08 22.33 15.46
C SER A 68 3.90 22.61 16.73
N GLY A 69 5.13 22.10 16.81
CA GLY A 69 6.00 22.22 18.00
C GLY A 69 5.59 21.33 19.17
N ASN A 70 4.93 20.20 18.92
CA ASN A 70 4.55 19.24 19.98
C ASN A 70 5.62 18.15 20.13
N ASP A 71 6.71 18.49 20.82
CA ASP A 71 7.88 17.62 20.99
C ASP A 71 7.55 16.27 21.67
N GLU A 72 6.61 16.27 22.63
CA GLU A 72 6.17 15.07 23.32
C GLU A 72 5.53 14.06 22.35
N LYS A 73 4.61 14.53 21.50
CA LYS A 73 3.97 13.67 20.50
C LYS A 73 4.94 13.23 19.43
N VAL A 74 5.86 14.10 18.99
CA VAL A 74 6.93 13.71 18.05
C VAL A 74 7.71 12.51 18.57
N GLU A 75 8.16 12.54 19.82
CA GLU A 75 8.92 11.43 20.41
C GLU A 75 8.06 10.17 20.59
N GLN A 76 6.79 10.32 21.00
CA GLN A 76 5.84 9.20 21.09
C GLN A 76 5.71 8.46 19.74
N TYR A 77 5.52 9.20 18.64
CA TYR A 77 5.36 8.61 17.30
C TYR A 77 6.67 8.10 16.72
N ARG A 78 7.82 8.71 17.03
CA ARG A 78 9.15 8.20 16.69
C ARG A 78 9.42 6.83 17.32
N GLN A 79 9.07 6.66 18.59
CA GLN A 79 9.19 5.37 19.29
C GLN A 79 8.23 4.33 18.70
N LEU A 80 7.00 4.71 18.37
CA LEU A 80 6.04 3.82 17.71
C LEU A 80 6.55 3.34 16.34
N ALA A 81 7.10 4.24 15.53
CA ALA A 81 7.72 3.91 14.24
C ALA A 81 8.92 2.97 14.41
N SER A 82 9.77 3.22 15.40
CA SER A 82 10.92 2.35 15.71
C SER A 82 10.49 0.92 16.09
N ARG A 83 9.38 0.76 16.83
CA ARG A 83 8.79 -0.57 17.13
C ARG A 83 8.28 -1.28 15.87
N ARG A 84 7.97 -0.54 14.81
CA ARG A 84 7.56 -1.05 13.49
C ARG A 84 8.74 -1.12 12.50
N SER A 85 9.97 -0.89 12.97
CA SER A 85 11.18 -0.81 12.13
C SER A 85 11.09 0.23 11.01
N LEU A 86 10.36 1.32 11.24
CA LEU A 86 10.24 2.46 10.32
C LEU A 86 11.18 3.58 10.76
N ASN A 87 11.91 4.17 9.81
CA ASN A 87 12.70 5.38 10.02
C ASN A 87 11.90 6.59 9.54
N ILE A 88 11.43 7.42 10.47
CA ILE A 88 10.66 8.65 10.19
C ILE A 88 11.43 9.92 10.59
N ASN A 89 12.73 9.82 10.85
CA ASN A 89 13.51 10.96 11.35
C ASN A 89 13.61 12.09 10.31
N GLU A 90 13.57 11.76 9.02
CA GLU A 90 13.57 12.75 7.93
C GLU A 90 12.25 13.52 7.87
N ASP A 91 11.12 12.86 8.09
CA ASP A 91 9.80 13.51 8.18
C ASP A 91 9.76 14.49 9.36
N ILE A 92 10.28 14.07 10.51
CA ILE A 92 10.36 14.93 11.72
C ILE A 92 11.30 16.13 11.48
N LEU A 93 12.47 15.88 10.88
CA LEU A 93 13.42 16.92 10.50
C LEU A 93 12.78 17.97 9.60
N LEU A 94 12.08 17.54 8.56
CA LEU A 94 11.36 18.41 7.64
C LEU A 94 10.30 19.24 8.37
N GLY A 95 9.55 18.63 9.30
CA GLY A 95 8.51 19.29 10.10
C GLY A 95 9.06 20.42 10.98
N TYR A 96 10.10 20.15 11.76
CA TYR A 96 10.73 21.19 12.60
C TYR A 96 11.39 22.29 11.77
N ALA A 97 12.04 21.94 10.66
CA ALA A 97 12.65 22.92 9.77
C ALA A 97 11.57 23.84 9.14
N ALA A 98 10.45 23.27 8.70
CA ALA A 98 9.30 24.02 8.19
C ALA A 98 8.59 24.87 9.27
N ALA A 99 8.67 24.48 10.55
CA ALA A 99 8.22 25.30 11.67
C ALA A 99 9.19 26.44 12.04
N GLY A 100 10.39 26.45 11.46
CA GLY A 100 11.48 27.34 11.86
C GLY A 100 12.12 27.02 13.20
N ASN A 101 11.88 25.81 13.74
CA ASN A 101 12.50 25.35 14.98
C ASN A 101 13.92 24.80 14.69
N HIS A 102 14.87 25.71 14.49
CA HIS A 102 16.26 25.40 14.13
C HIS A 102 16.96 24.48 15.13
N GLU A 103 16.67 24.62 16.43
CA GLU A 103 17.28 23.81 17.48
C GLU A 103 16.88 22.34 17.34
N GLN A 104 15.58 22.06 17.26
CA GLN A 104 15.09 20.68 17.06
C GLN A 104 15.47 20.13 15.70
N ALA A 105 15.39 20.93 14.63
CA ALA A 105 15.80 20.52 13.30
C ALA A 105 17.30 20.12 13.28
N SER A 106 18.17 20.86 13.97
CA SER A 106 19.59 20.54 14.07
C SER A 106 19.85 19.23 14.82
N LEU A 107 19.07 18.94 15.86
CA LEU A 107 19.14 17.66 16.58
C LEU A 107 18.79 16.48 15.65
N TYR A 108 17.71 16.59 14.88
CA TYR A 108 17.31 15.54 13.94
C TYR A 108 18.24 15.43 12.72
N LYS A 109 18.86 16.54 12.29
CA LYS A 109 19.90 16.53 11.24
C LYS A 109 21.07 15.61 11.60
N VAL A 110 21.51 15.62 12.87
CA VAL A 110 22.59 14.74 13.34
C VAL A 110 22.17 13.27 13.28
N LEU A 111 20.89 12.97 13.56
CA LEU A 111 20.36 11.60 13.53
C LEU A 111 20.21 11.05 12.11
N THR A 112 19.83 11.88 11.14
CA THR A 112 19.63 11.45 9.76
C THR A 112 20.90 11.51 8.92
N GLY A 113 21.83 12.42 9.24
CA GLY A 113 22.95 12.77 8.36
C GLY A 113 22.50 13.44 7.05
N ASN A 114 21.20 13.75 6.91
CA ASN A 114 20.60 14.21 5.68
C ASN A 114 20.31 15.72 5.76
N SER A 115 21.10 16.53 5.05
CA SER A 115 20.89 17.98 4.98
C SER A 115 19.80 18.39 3.98
N PHE A 116 19.32 17.48 3.13
CA PHE A 116 18.31 17.77 2.12
C PHE A 116 16.97 18.18 2.74
N CYS A 117 16.39 17.34 3.61
CA CYS A 117 15.10 17.62 4.25
C CYS A 117 15.12 18.90 5.10
N LEU A 118 16.27 19.18 5.73
CA LEU A 118 16.49 20.41 6.49
C LEU A 118 16.34 21.65 5.61
N VAL A 119 17.03 21.65 4.46
CA VAL A 119 17.07 22.80 3.54
C VAL A 119 15.71 23.01 2.88
N VAL A 120 15.02 21.93 2.48
CA VAL A 120 13.66 21.99 1.95
C VAL A 120 12.70 22.56 2.99
N GLY A 121 12.78 22.13 4.25
CA GLY A 121 11.96 22.66 5.33
C GLY A 121 12.18 24.16 5.57
N TYR A 122 13.44 24.61 5.59
CA TYR A 122 13.75 26.05 5.70
C TYR A 122 13.25 26.86 4.49
N ALA A 123 13.27 26.29 3.29
CA ALA A 123 12.69 26.95 2.11
C ALA A 123 11.16 27.09 2.24
N LEU A 124 10.47 26.06 2.73
CA LEU A 124 9.03 26.12 3.04
C LEU A 124 8.70 27.17 4.12
N ALA A 125 9.59 27.36 5.10
CA ALA A 125 9.46 28.38 6.15
C ALA A 125 9.87 29.79 5.71
N GLY A 126 10.46 29.97 4.53
CA GLY A 126 11.00 31.25 4.06
C GLY A 126 12.30 31.70 4.75
N LEU A 127 12.99 30.78 5.43
CA LEU A 127 14.22 31.05 6.18
C LEU A 127 15.45 31.04 5.26
N HIS A 128 15.53 32.03 4.38
CA HIS A 128 16.50 32.06 3.29
C HIS A 128 17.96 31.97 3.74
N GLU A 129 18.35 32.65 4.82
CA GLU A 129 19.73 32.61 5.31
C GLU A 129 20.16 31.18 5.69
N LEU A 130 19.27 30.42 6.33
CA LEU A 130 19.53 29.02 6.71
C LEU A 130 19.51 28.08 5.50
N VAL A 131 18.70 28.37 4.48
CA VAL A 131 18.76 27.66 3.20
C VAL A 131 20.14 27.84 2.57
N GLU A 132 20.65 29.07 2.51
CA GLU A 132 21.97 29.36 1.93
C GLU A 132 23.13 28.76 2.75
N GLU A 133 23.01 28.72 4.07
CA GLU A 133 24.01 28.11 4.96
C GLU A 133 24.13 26.59 4.75
N HIS A 134 23.00 25.91 4.54
CA HIS A 134 22.95 24.45 4.56
C HIS A 134 22.76 23.80 3.19
N LYS A 135 22.47 24.56 2.12
CA LYS A 135 22.29 23.98 0.80
C LYS A 135 23.53 23.25 0.32
N ILE A 136 23.32 22.11 -0.31
CA ILE A 136 24.35 21.40 -1.06
C ILE A 136 24.16 21.79 -2.52
N ALA A 137 25.23 22.22 -3.19
CA ALA A 137 25.18 22.67 -4.58
C ALA A 137 25.07 21.50 -5.58
N THR A 138 24.02 20.68 -5.45
CA THR A 138 23.62 19.68 -6.44
C THR A 138 22.36 20.12 -7.16
N LYS A 139 22.22 19.71 -8.43
CA LYS A 139 21.06 20.03 -9.27
C LYS A 139 19.74 19.61 -8.62
N GLU A 140 19.69 18.41 -8.05
CA GLU A 140 18.51 17.86 -7.38
C GLU A 140 18.11 18.77 -6.21
N CYS A 141 19.07 19.12 -5.35
CA CYS A 141 18.84 20.02 -4.22
C CYS A 141 18.30 21.39 -4.65
N LEU A 142 18.84 21.98 -5.73
CA LEU A 142 18.38 23.28 -6.23
C LEU A 142 16.94 23.23 -6.78
N ASN A 143 16.56 22.15 -7.46
CA ASN A 143 15.19 21.94 -7.94
C ASN A 143 14.21 21.85 -6.78
N ASP A 144 14.55 21.08 -5.75
CA ASP A 144 13.67 20.88 -4.59
C ASP A 144 13.54 22.15 -3.74
N ILE A 145 14.61 22.94 -3.60
CA ILE A 145 14.54 24.27 -2.96
C ILE A 145 13.61 25.21 -3.75
N ALA A 146 13.79 25.28 -5.07
CA ALA A 146 12.97 26.15 -5.90
C ALA A 146 11.48 25.72 -5.88
N GLN A 147 11.23 24.41 -5.88
CA GLN A 147 9.89 23.85 -5.73
C GLN A 147 9.29 24.18 -4.36
N ALA A 148 10.06 24.06 -3.28
CA ALA A 148 9.61 24.37 -1.92
C ALA A 148 9.23 25.85 -1.78
N TYR A 149 10.06 26.77 -2.27
CA TYR A 149 9.70 28.19 -2.31
C TYR A 149 8.44 28.44 -3.16
N ALA A 150 8.25 27.71 -4.27
CA ALA A 150 7.06 27.84 -5.10
C ALA A 150 5.80 27.34 -4.38
N LEU A 151 5.91 26.22 -3.67
CA LEU A 151 4.83 25.67 -2.85
C LEU A 151 4.42 26.63 -1.73
N ALA A 152 5.41 27.26 -1.08
CA ALA A 152 5.18 28.21 0.01
C ALA A 152 4.85 29.66 -0.46
N GLY A 153 4.88 29.94 -1.77
CA GLY A 153 4.52 31.24 -2.33
C GLY A 153 5.60 32.33 -2.25
N PHE A 154 6.87 31.97 -2.07
CA PHE A 154 8.00 32.93 -2.01
C PHE A 154 8.53 33.28 -3.41
N HIS A 155 7.73 34.02 -4.19
CA HIS A 155 7.97 34.30 -5.62
C HIS A 155 9.35 34.88 -5.94
N ASP A 156 9.83 35.84 -5.14
CA ASP A 156 11.15 36.47 -5.37
C ASP A 156 12.29 35.46 -5.25
N LYS A 157 12.19 34.52 -4.30
CA LYS A 157 13.18 33.46 -4.10
C LYS A 157 13.10 32.39 -5.16
N VAL A 158 11.89 32.07 -5.62
CA VAL A 158 11.71 31.19 -6.78
C VAL A 158 12.40 31.76 -8.02
N GLU A 159 12.25 33.06 -8.31
CA GLU A 159 12.91 33.70 -9.45
C GLU A 159 14.43 33.79 -9.28
N GLN A 160 14.93 34.03 -8.06
CA GLN A 160 16.35 33.96 -7.75
C GLN A 160 16.93 32.57 -8.08
N TYR A 161 16.27 31.50 -7.64
CA TYR A 161 16.72 30.12 -7.91
C TYR A 161 16.55 29.71 -9.37
N ARG A 162 15.48 30.16 -10.05
CA ARG A 162 15.22 29.88 -11.48
C ARG A 162 16.34 30.39 -12.40
N GLN A 163 17.09 31.41 -11.99
CA GLN A 163 18.24 31.92 -12.77
C GLN A 163 19.40 30.91 -12.81
N HIS A 164 19.42 29.91 -11.93
CA HIS A 164 20.43 28.86 -11.97
C HIS A 164 20.16 27.91 -13.14
N PRO A 165 21.16 27.59 -13.99
CA PRO A 165 20.96 26.82 -15.23
C PRO A 165 20.49 25.37 -14.99
N GLU A 166 20.63 24.87 -13.77
CA GLU A 166 20.25 23.52 -13.38
C GLU A 166 18.80 23.39 -12.90
N VAL A 167 18.16 24.53 -12.59
CA VAL A 167 16.79 24.56 -12.07
C VAL A 167 15.78 24.50 -13.21
N SER A 168 14.89 23.52 -13.16
CA SER A 168 13.88 23.28 -14.18
C SER A 168 12.64 24.14 -13.95
N SER A 169 12.20 24.86 -15.00
CA SER A 169 10.91 25.56 -15.00
C SER A 169 9.72 24.62 -14.79
N ASN A 170 9.84 23.34 -15.19
CA ASN A 170 8.80 22.32 -14.98
C ASN A 170 8.58 22.02 -13.50
N VAL A 171 9.68 21.91 -12.72
CA VAL A 171 9.63 21.60 -11.28
C VAL A 171 8.99 22.75 -10.51
N ILE A 172 9.36 23.99 -10.85
CA ILE A 172 8.75 25.19 -10.25
C ILE A 172 7.26 25.30 -10.61
N ALA A 173 6.92 25.13 -11.89
CA ALA A 173 5.53 25.20 -12.33
C ALA A 173 4.66 24.10 -11.69
N TRP A 174 5.22 22.90 -11.48
CA TRP A 174 4.57 21.85 -10.71
C TRP A 174 4.34 22.27 -9.25
N GLY A 175 5.33 22.90 -8.61
CA GLY A 175 5.20 23.43 -7.25
C GLY A 175 4.08 24.47 -7.11
N TYR A 176 4.03 25.45 -8.03
CA TYR A 176 2.93 26.42 -8.05
C TYR A 176 1.57 25.80 -8.38
N ALA A 177 1.51 24.80 -9.27
CA ALA A 177 0.27 24.08 -9.58
C ALA A 177 -0.24 23.33 -8.35
N LYS A 178 0.67 22.69 -7.61
CA LYS A 178 0.36 22.01 -6.35
C LYS A 178 -0.18 22.99 -5.30
N ALA A 179 0.43 24.17 -5.16
CA ALA A 179 -0.05 25.25 -4.28
C ALA A 179 -1.33 25.97 -4.76
N GLY A 180 -1.90 25.58 -5.90
CA GLY A 180 -3.04 26.27 -6.48
C GLY A 180 -2.77 27.69 -7.00
N ASN A 181 -1.51 28.14 -7.10
CA ASN A 181 -1.16 29.47 -7.58
C ASN A 181 -1.17 29.54 -9.13
N HIS A 182 -2.37 29.64 -9.67
CA HIS A 182 -2.56 29.63 -11.12
C HIS A 182 -1.95 30.84 -11.85
N ALA A 183 -1.82 31.99 -11.19
CA ALA A 183 -1.21 33.17 -11.79
C ALA A 183 0.26 32.90 -12.14
N GLU A 184 1.04 32.36 -11.20
CA GLU A 184 2.44 32.01 -11.45
C GLU A 184 2.59 30.81 -12.38
N VAL A 185 1.69 29.82 -12.32
CA VAL A 185 1.71 28.73 -13.30
C VAL A 185 1.61 29.26 -14.74
N ARG A 186 0.70 30.21 -15.01
CA ARG A 186 0.57 30.82 -16.36
C ARG A 186 1.85 31.53 -16.78
N LYS A 187 2.42 32.34 -15.89
CA LYS A 187 3.71 33.02 -16.13
C LYS A 187 4.79 32.02 -16.54
N TYR A 188 4.88 30.88 -15.85
CA TYR A 188 5.87 29.85 -16.15
C TYR A 188 5.63 29.09 -17.46
N VAL A 189 4.38 28.87 -17.85
CA VAL A 189 4.04 28.34 -19.17
C VAL A 189 4.43 29.33 -20.26
N ASP A 190 3.95 30.57 -20.13
CA ASP A 190 4.03 31.57 -21.20
C ASP A 190 5.45 32.13 -21.37
N SER A 191 6.20 32.29 -20.28
CA SER A 191 7.53 32.92 -20.29
C SER A 191 8.67 31.91 -20.32
N TYR A 192 8.48 30.72 -19.75
CA TYR A 192 9.56 29.75 -19.53
C TYR A 192 9.30 28.36 -20.14
N GLY A 193 8.20 28.22 -20.91
CA GLY A 193 7.89 26.99 -21.64
C GLY A 193 7.66 25.77 -20.74
N ALA A 194 7.16 25.99 -19.51
CA ALA A 194 6.90 24.88 -18.60
C ALA A 194 5.90 23.87 -19.20
N ASN A 195 6.20 22.58 -19.04
CA ASN A 195 5.45 21.49 -19.65
C ASN A 195 4.06 21.35 -19.02
N ILE A 196 3.02 21.40 -19.87
CA ILE A 196 1.61 21.30 -19.46
C ILE A 196 1.27 19.97 -18.76
N ASN A 197 1.97 18.87 -19.07
CA ASN A 197 1.77 17.58 -18.40
C ASN A 197 2.24 17.63 -16.95
N CYS A 198 3.38 18.28 -16.67
CA CYS A 198 3.86 18.48 -15.31
C CYS A 198 2.86 19.34 -14.51
N ILE A 199 2.32 20.38 -15.12
CA ILE A 199 1.36 21.26 -14.47
C ILE A 199 0.03 20.55 -14.18
N ALA A 200 -0.49 19.79 -15.16
CA ALA A 200 -1.72 19.03 -14.99
C ALA A 200 -1.57 17.95 -13.90
N HIS A 201 -0.41 17.30 -13.85
CA HIS A 201 -0.04 16.40 -12.74
C HIS A 201 -0.08 17.17 -11.41
N GLY A 202 0.58 18.33 -11.29
CA GLY A 202 0.58 19.13 -10.05
C GLY A 202 -0.83 19.53 -9.60
N TYR A 203 -1.71 19.94 -10.50
CA TYR A 203 -3.10 20.22 -10.15
C TYR A 203 -3.90 18.97 -9.76
N ALA A 204 -3.69 17.84 -10.43
CA ALA A 204 -4.35 16.57 -10.11
C ALA A 204 -3.91 16.04 -8.74
N TYR A 205 -2.61 16.14 -8.44
CA TYR A 205 -2.06 15.93 -7.10
C TYR A 205 -2.79 16.81 -6.10
N SER A 206 -3.03 18.08 -6.45
CA SER A 206 -3.73 19.01 -5.57
C SER A 206 -5.24 18.84 -5.46
N GLY A 207 -5.83 17.84 -6.11
CA GLY A 207 -7.29 17.72 -6.17
C GLY A 207 -7.99 18.88 -6.89
N ASN A 208 -7.26 19.77 -7.56
CA ASN A 208 -7.82 20.96 -8.20
C ASN A 208 -8.41 20.63 -9.57
N HIS A 209 -9.54 19.94 -9.57
CA HIS A 209 -10.18 19.42 -10.79
C HIS A 209 -10.50 20.51 -11.81
N LYS A 210 -10.86 21.71 -11.36
CA LYS A 210 -11.13 22.86 -12.23
C LYS A 210 -9.93 23.14 -13.13
N TRP A 211 -8.73 23.26 -12.57
CA TRP A 211 -7.53 23.52 -13.35
C TRP A 211 -7.04 22.31 -14.11
N VAL A 212 -7.24 21.10 -13.60
CA VAL A 212 -6.99 19.87 -14.37
C VAL A 212 -7.76 19.88 -15.68
N HIS A 213 -9.06 20.19 -15.67
CA HIS A 213 -9.86 20.26 -16.91
C HIS A 213 -9.38 21.36 -17.86
N VAL A 214 -8.94 22.50 -17.35
CA VAL A 214 -8.36 23.57 -18.17
C VAL A 214 -7.10 23.10 -18.87
N TYR A 215 -6.18 22.44 -18.17
CA TYR A 215 -4.94 21.95 -18.78
C TYR A 215 -5.13 20.72 -19.66
N GLN A 216 -6.11 19.87 -19.35
CA GLN A 216 -6.57 18.79 -20.22
C GLN A 216 -7.05 19.36 -21.57
N ALA A 217 -7.88 20.41 -21.55
CA ALA A 217 -8.33 21.09 -22.77
C ALA A 217 -7.19 21.76 -23.56
N LYS A 218 -6.08 22.08 -22.90
CA LYS A 218 -4.85 22.58 -23.53
C LYS A 218 -3.94 21.45 -24.06
N GLY A 219 -4.38 20.19 -23.98
CA GLY A 219 -3.64 19.04 -24.52
C GLY A 219 -2.76 18.31 -23.51
N ALA A 220 -2.94 18.51 -22.21
CA ALA A 220 -2.25 17.69 -21.22
C ALA A 220 -2.67 16.22 -21.35
N SER A 221 -1.70 15.31 -21.25
CA SER A 221 -1.91 13.86 -21.34
C SER A 221 -2.82 13.37 -20.21
N LEU A 222 -3.77 12.49 -20.55
CA LEU A 222 -4.64 11.81 -19.59
C LEU A 222 -3.83 10.98 -18.60
N SER A 223 -2.75 10.35 -19.05
CA SER A 223 -1.83 9.59 -18.20
C SER A 223 -1.20 10.49 -17.14
N ALA A 224 -0.66 11.66 -17.53
CA ALA A 224 -0.04 12.59 -16.58
C ALA A 224 -1.02 13.09 -15.50
N ILE A 225 -2.28 13.31 -15.88
CA ILE A 225 -3.35 13.66 -14.94
C ILE A 225 -3.66 12.49 -14.00
N ALA A 226 -3.83 11.28 -14.55
CA ALA A 226 -4.08 10.07 -13.77
C ALA A 226 -2.94 9.80 -12.77
N LEU A 227 -1.67 10.03 -13.16
CA LEU A 227 -0.53 9.90 -12.24
C LEU A 227 -0.65 10.83 -11.04
N GLY A 228 -1.08 12.08 -11.24
CA GLY A 228 -1.28 13.01 -10.13
C GLY A 228 -2.34 12.56 -9.15
N TYR A 229 -3.49 12.07 -9.64
CA TYR A 229 -4.52 11.50 -8.77
C TYR A 229 -4.09 10.20 -8.11
N ALA A 230 -3.32 9.35 -8.82
CA ALA A 230 -2.76 8.13 -8.26
C ALA A 230 -1.84 8.45 -7.09
N HIS A 231 -0.99 9.48 -7.21
CA HIS A 231 -0.10 9.88 -6.12
C HIS A 231 -0.83 10.15 -4.80
N VAL A 232 -2.00 10.79 -4.87
CA VAL A 232 -2.85 11.05 -3.69
C VAL A 232 -3.91 9.98 -3.43
N ASN A 233 -3.78 8.80 -4.06
CA ASN A 233 -4.66 7.64 -3.94
C ASN A 233 -6.15 7.98 -4.23
N ASN A 234 -6.42 8.93 -5.13
CA ASN A 234 -7.78 9.24 -5.58
C ASN A 234 -8.23 8.24 -6.64
N ARG A 235 -8.63 7.05 -6.17
CA ARG A 235 -8.98 5.88 -7.00
C ARG A 235 -10.09 6.19 -8.00
N LYS A 236 -11.08 6.95 -7.58
CA LYS A 236 -12.22 7.34 -8.43
C LYS A 236 -11.78 8.16 -9.63
N LYS A 237 -10.95 9.19 -9.41
CA LYS A 237 -10.43 10.01 -10.51
C LYS A 237 -9.45 9.24 -11.38
N VAL A 238 -8.63 8.38 -10.80
CA VAL A 238 -7.75 7.51 -11.58
C VAL A 238 -8.55 6.61 -12.53
N ALA A 239 -9.63 5.97 -12.05
CA ALA A 239 -10.53 5.15 -12.86
C ALA A 239 -11.26 5.98 -13.94
N GLU A 240 -11.70 7.21 -13.61
CA GLU A 240 -12.29 8.16 -14.57
C GLU A 240 -11.34 8.45 -15.73
N TYR A 241 -10.08 8.84 -15.45
CA TYR A 241 -9.11 9.15 -16.49
C TYR A 241 -8.65 7.92 -17.27
N PHE A 242 -8.61 6.76 -16.63
CA PHE A 242 -8.40 5.49 -17.33
C PHE A 242 -9.51 5.21 -18.35
N ALA A 243 -10.78 5.38 -17.97
CA ALA A 243 -11.92 5.21 -18.87
C ALA A 243 -11.91 6.21 -20.04
N LEU A 244 -11.26 7.37 -19.87
CA LEU A 244 -11.05 8.35 -20.93
C LEU A 244 -9.88 8.01 -21.88
N GLY A 245 -9.10 6.95 -21.60
CA GLY A 245 -8.00 6.49 -22.44
C GLY A 245 -6.60 6.80 -21.91
N ALA A 246 -6.43 7.06 -20.60
CA ALA A 246 -5.09 7.09 -20.01
C ALA A 246 -4.39 5.73 -20.14
N GLU A 247 -3.08 5.75 -20.40
CA GLU A 247 -2.27 4.55 -20.63
C GLU A 247 -2.08 3.76 -19.33
N MET A 248 -2.64 2.54 -19.31
CA MET A 248 -2.68 1.68 -18.13
C MET A 248 -1.31 1.28 -17.62
N ASP A 249 -0.41 0.93 -18.53
CA ASP A 249 0.95 0.50 -18.20
C ASP A 249 1.74 1.64 -17.55
N VAL A 250 1.58 2.88 -18.04
CA VAL A 250 2.16 4.08 -17.43
C VAL A 250 1.66 4.27 -16.00
N ILE A 251 0.35 4.12 -15.76
CA ILE A 251 -0.22 4.25 -14.41
C ILE A 251 0.27 3.14 -13.48
N ILE A 252 0.27 1.89 -13.96
CA ILE A 252 0.73 0.73 -13.17
C ILE A 252 2.20 0.87 -12.79
N ARG A 253 3.08 1.18 -13.76
CA ARG A 253 4.52 1.43 -13.49
C ARG A 253 4.70 2.49 -12.43
N TYR A 254 3.94 3.58 -12.55
CA TYR A 254 4.00 4.67 -11.58
C TYR A 254 3.55 4.22 -10.19
N CYS A 255 2.39 3.55 -10.06
CA CYS A 255 1.87 3.04 -8.79
C CYS A 255 2.86 2.10 -8.11
N ILE A 256 3.50 1.21 -8.87
CA ILE A 256 4.55 0.31 -8.36
C ILE A 256 5.75 1.11 -7.85
N THR A 257 6.19 2.12 -8.60
CA THR A 257 7.32 2.99 -8.23
C THR A 257 7.08 3.72 -6.91
N ILE A 258 5.85 4.17 -6.66
CA ILE A 258 5.47 4.85 -5.41
C ILE A 258 4.92 3.90 -4.33
N GLY A 259 5.01 2.58 -4.54
CA GLY A 259 4.62 1.56 -3.55
C GLY A 259 3.11 1.42 -3.31
N GLN A 260 2.26 1.86 -4.23
CA GLN A 260 0.79 1.76 -4.13
C GLN A 260 0.26 0.43 -4.70
N ASP A 261 0.66 -0.70 -4.10
CA ASP A 261 0.23 -2.03 -4.54
C ASP A 261 -1.30 -2.22 -4.49
N ASP A 262 -1.98 -1.60 -3.52
CA ASP A 262 -3.44 -1.72 -3.40
C ASP A 262 -4.15 -1.07 -4.58
N LEU A 263 -3.64 0.05 -5.11
CA LEU A 263 -4.19 0.67 -6.31
C LEU A 263 -3.98 -0.24 -7.53
N VAL A 264 -2.80 -0.87 -7.65
CA VAL A 264 -2.52 -1.87 -8.71
C VAL A 264 -3.50 -3.04 -8.64
N ARG A 265 -3.82 -3.53 -7.43
CA ARG A 265 -4.82 -4.60 -7.20
C ARG A 265 -6.23 -4.18 -7.56
N ASP A 266 -6.62 -2.95 -7.25
CA ASP A 266 -7.94 -2.43 -7.64
C ASP A 266 -8.05 -2.33 -9.17
N PHE A 267 -7.00 -1.86 -9.83
CA PHE A 267 -6.90 -1.87 -11.29
C PHE A 267 -7.05 -3.27 -11.88
N LEU A 268 -6.40 -4.25 -11.24
CA LEU A 268 -6.50 -5.66 -11.61
C LEU A 268 -7.93 -6.18 -11.56
N ALA A 269 -8.61 -5.92 -10.44
CA ALA A 269 -9.98 -6.36 -10.21
C ALA A 269 -10.98 -5.69 -11.16
N GLN A 270 -10.78 -4.41 -11.47
CA GLN A 270 -11.74 -3.62 -12.23
C GLN A 270 -11.58 -3.75 -13.75
N PHE A 271 -10.34 -3.84 -14.24
CA PHE A 271 -10.07 -3.68 -15.68
C PHE A 271 -9.35 -4.86 -16.33
N MET A 272 -8.97 -5.88 -15.56
CA MET A 272 -8.24 -7.07 -16.03
C MET A 272 -7.05 -6.72 -16.96
N PRO A 273 -6.10 -5.88 -16.50
CA PRO A 273 -4.84 -5.61 -17.21
C PRO A 273 -4.11 -6.90 -17.55
N ASN A 274 -3.26 -6.84 -18.58
CA ASN A 274 -2.35 -7.94 -18.90
C ASN A 274 -1.40 -8.19 -17.71
N LEU A 275 -1.56 -9.35 -17.05
CA LEU A 275 -0.74 -9.77 -15.90
C LEU A 275 0.76 -9.81 -16.23
N LEU A 276 1.15 -10.09 -17.48
CA LEU A 276 2.55 -10.03 -17.90
C LEU A 276 3.11 -8.62 -17.86
N THR A 277 2.32 -7.63 -18.29
CA THR A 277 2.74 -6.21 -18.21
C THR A 277 3.00 -5.82 -16.77
N ILE A 278 2.13 -6.23 -15.83
CA ILE A 278 2.35 -5.97 -14.40
C ILE A 278 3.61 -6.66 -13.89
N ALA A 279 3.82 -7.92 -14.27
CA ALA A 279 5.04 -8.64 -13.90
C ALA A 279 6.30 -7.93 -14.41
N GLU A 280 6.31 -7.48 -15.68
CA GLU A 280 7.40 -6.69 -16.27
C GLU A 280 7.64 -5.39 -15.50
N CYS A 281 6.57 -4.67 -15.12
CA CYS A 281 6.69 -3.45 -14.32
C CYS A 281 7.33 -3.73 -12.95
N TYR A 282 6.96 -4.82 -12.28
CA TYR A 282 7.58 -5.22 -11.02
C TYR A 282 9.05 -5.61 -11.21
N LYS A 283 9.43 -6.31 -12.30
CA LYS A 283 10.83 -6.61 -12.61
C LYS A 283 11.67 -5.36 -12.80
N GLU A 284 11.16 -4.40 -13.58
CA GLU A 284 11.86 -3.12 -13.82
C GLU A 284 12.08 -2.33 -12.53
N SER A 285 11.17 -2.46 -11.55
CA SER A 285 11.32 -1.85 -10.22
C SER A 285 12.23 -2.64 -9.27
N GLY A 286 12.82 -3.76 -9.71
CA GLY A 286 13.66 -4.63 -8.87
C GLY A 286 12.88 -5.52 -7.90
N GLN A 287 11.56 -5.61 -8.03
CA GLN A 287 10.67 -6.43 -7.19
C GLN A 287 10.41 -7.80 -7.83
N GLU A 288 11.48 -8.57 -8.06
CA GLU A 288 11.43 -9.87 -8.75
C GLU A 288 10.43 -10.85 -8.14
N ASP A 289 10.30 -10.83 -6.82
CA ASP A 289 9.39 -11.70 -6.08
C ASP A 289 7.92 -11.46 -6.44
N LYS A 290 7.52 -10.20 -6.54
CA LYS A 290 6.16 -9.84 -6.95
C LYS A 290 5.98 -10.08 -8.45
N ALA A 291 7.00 -9.82 -9.25
CA ALA A 291 6.93 -10.15 -10.67
C ALA A 291 6.66 -11.65 -10.89
N LEU A 292 7.35 -12.52 -10.15
CA LEU A 292 7.12 -13.97 -10.19
C LEU A 292 5.67 -14.33 -9.82
N GLU A 293 5.11 -13.72 -8.77
CA GLU A 293 3.70 -13.90 -8.38
C GLU A 293 2.77 -13.63 -9.58
N TYR A 294 2.96 -12.50 -10.27
CA TYR A 294 2.14 -12.10 -11.42
C TYR A 294 2.36 -12.98 -12.66
N GLU A 295 3.57 -13.49 -12.90
CA GLU A 295 3.81 -14.47 -13.97
C GLU A 295 3.11 -15.80 -13.72
N LEU A 296 3.15 -16.28 -12.48
CA LEU A 296 2.49 -17.52 -12.09
C LEU A 296 0.96 -17.38 -12.17
N LEU A 297 0.41 -16.23 -11.77
CA LEU A 297 -0.99 -15.86 -11.99
C LEU A 297 -1.35 -15.86 -13.48
N HIS A 298 -0.49 -15.29 -14.33
CA HIS A 298 -0.72 -15.28 -15.77
C HIS A 298 -0.74 -16.68 -16.38
N LYS A 299 0.22 -17.54 -15.99
CA LYS A 299 0.32 -18.93 -16.45
C LYS A 299 -0.82 -19.81 -15.94
N LYS A 300 -1.61 -19.33 -14.97
CA LYS A 300 -2.59 -20.13 -14.21
C LYS A 300 -1.95 -21.38 -13.59
N ASP A 301 -0.68 -21.27 -13.21
CA ASP A 301 0.05 -22.36 -12.56
C ASP A 301 -0.22 -22.33 -11.06
N GLU A 302 -1.41 -22.80 -10.71
CA GLU A 302 -1.94 -22.77 -9.35
C GLU A 302 -1.06 -23.55 -8.36
N LEU A 303 -0.39 -24.63 -8.78
CA LEU A 303 0.52 -25.38 -7.90
C LEU A 303 1.77 -24.56 -7.57
N SER A 304 2.39 -23.94 -8.58
CA SER A 304 3.52 -23.04 -8.37
C SER A 304 3.13 -21.82 -7.53
N LEU A 305 1.90 -21.29 -7.68
CA LEU A 305 1.38 -20.22 -6.81
C LEU A 305 1.24 -20.67 -5.35
N ILE A 306 0.71 -21.87 -5.11
CA ILE A 306 0.59 -22.43 -3.76
C ILE A 306 1.98 -22.56 -3.12
N GLU A 307 2.94 -23.14 -3.85
CA GLU A 307 4.32 -23.27 -3.37
C GLU A 307 4.97 -21.90 -3.11
N TYR A 308 4.73 -20.93 -4.01
CA TYR A 308 5.19 -19.55 -3.85
C TYR A 308 4.68 -18.93 -2.55
N TYR A 309 3.36 -18.96 -2.30
CA TYR A 309 2.79 -18.38 -1.08
C TYR A 309 3.17 -19.14 0.18
N TYR A 310 3.34 -20.47 0.09
CA TYR A 310 3.83 -21.31 1.20
C TYR A 310 5.24 -20.90 1.63
N LYS A 311 6.19 -20.80 0.68
CA LYS A 311 7.57 -20.37 0.96
C LYS A 311 7.64 -18.97 1.56
N ARG A 312 6.67 -18.11 1.26
CA ARG A 312 6.55 -16.73 1.76
C ARG A 312 5.79 -16.62 3.09
N GLY A 313 5.17 -17.70 3.56
CA GLY A 313 4.31 -17.68 4.74
C GLY A 313 3.02 -16.85 4.58
N VAL A 314 2.58 -16.57 3.34
CA VAL A 314 1.37 -15.78 3.06
C VAL A 314 0.16 -16.71 3.01
N LEU A 315 -0.25 -17.19 4.18
CA LEU A 315 -1.25 -18.25 4.33
C LEU A 315 -2.64 -17.88 3.77
N SER A 316 -3.02 -16.60 3.81
CA SER A 316 -4.30 -16.14 3.28
C SER A 316 -4.40 -16.34 1.75
N ARG A 317 -3.39 -15.89 1.01
CA ARG A 317 -3.29 -16.07 -0.45
C ARG A 317 -3.12 -17.52 -0.84
N MET A 318 -2.31 -18.26 -0.08
CA MET A 318 -2.18 -19.71 -0.27
C MET A 318 -3.54 -20.40 -0.17
N LYS A 319 -4.36 -20.05 0.83
CA LYS A 319 -5.72 -20.61 1.00
C LYS A 319 -6.62 -20.27 -0.19
N GLU A 320 -6.60 -19.03 -0.68
CA GLU A 320 -7.35 -18.61 -1.87
C GLU A 320 -6.96 -19.44 -3.11
N CYS A 321 -5.66 -19.62 -3.35
CA CYS A 321 -5.17 -20.43 -4.47
C CYS A 321 -5.52 -21.91 -4.34
N ILE A 322 -5.46 -22.47 -3.13
CA ILE A 322 -5.92 -23.85 -2.89
C ILE A 322 -7.41 -23.98 -3.19
N ILE A 323 -8.24 -23.04 -2.73
CA ILE A 323 -9.68 -23.05 -3.01
C ILE A 323 -9.92 -22.97 -4.53
N SER A 324 -9.28 -22.03 -5.24
CA SER A 324 -9.38 -21.91 -6.69
C SER A 324 -8.96 -23.19 -7.42
N TYR A 325 -7.83 -23.79 -7.03
CA TYR A 325 -7.31 -25.02 -7.63
C TYR A 325 -8.24 -26.21 -7.45
N LEU A 326 -8.85 -26.30 -6.26
CA LEU A 326 -9.69 -27.41 -5.88
C LEU A 326 -11.12 -27.26 -6.40
N GLN A 327 -11.69 -26.06 -6.49
CA GLN A 327 -13.10 -25.83 -6.84
C GLN A 327 -13.57 -26.49 -8.15
N PRO A 328 -12.81 -26.47 -9.27
CA PRO A 328 -13.21 -27.16 -10.51
C PRO A 328 -13.03 -28.67 -10.44
N LYS A 329 -12.28 -29.17 -9.46
CA LYS A 329 -11.81 -30.54 -9.33
C LYS A 329 -12.48 -31.28 -8.19
N GLN A 330 -13.70 -30.89 -7.81
CA GLN A 330 -14.44 -31.42 -6.64
C GLN A 330 -14.37 -32.95 -6.49
N THR A 331 -14.36 -33.71 -7.58
CA THR A 331 -14.22 -35.19 -7.57
C THR A 331 -12.79 -35.69 -7.28
N MET A 332 -11.76 -34.89 -7.56
CA MET A 332 -10.33 -35.17 -7.35
C MET A 332 -9.82 -34.68 -5.99
N ILE A 333 -10.51 -33.72 -5.35
CA ILE A 333 -10.18 -33.16 -4.03
C ILE A 333 -10.10 -34.24 -2.96
N CYS A 334 -11.08 -35.15 -2.92
CA CYS A 334 -11.12 -36.24 -1.94
C CYS A 334 -9.89 -37.16 -2.06
N SER A 335 -9.45 -37.43 -3.28
CA SER A 335 -8.28 -38.27 -3.57
C SER A 335 -6.94 -37.58 -3.26
N TYR A 336 -6.83 -36.27 -3.51
CA TYR A 336 -5.58 -35.53 -3.27
C TYR A 336 -5.39 -35.17 -1.78
N LEU A 337 -6.45 -34.74 -1.07
CA LEU A 337 -6.40 -34.53 0.38
C LEU A 337 -6.13 -35.84 1.14
N ALA A 338 -6.66 -36.97 0.66
CA ALA A 338 -6.28 -38.29 1.17
C ALA A 338 -4.78 -38.55 0.96
N SER A 339 -4.23 -38.32 -0.24
CA SER A 339 -2.79 -38.55 -0.49
C SER A 339 -1.84 -37.66 0.33
N LEU A 340 -2.24 -36.42 0.66
CA LEU A 340 -1.46 -35.50 1.50
C LEU A 340 -1.51 -35.83 2.99
N LEU A 341 -2.63 -36.36 3.49
CA LEU A 341 -2.77 -36.85 4.87
C LEU A 341 -1.95 -38.12 5.14
N PHE A 342 -1.52 -38.83 4.10
CA PHE A 342 -0.90 -40.15 4.20
C PHE A 342 0.53 -40.22 3.64
N GLN A 343 1.20 -39.08 3.37
CA GLN A 343 2.65 -39.10 3.11
C GLN A 343 3.47 -39.18 4.41
N PRO A 344 4.40 -40.13 4.56
CA PRO A 344 5.10 -40.42 5.83
C PRO A 344 6.17 -39.39 6.22
N LEU A 345 6.28 -38.24 5.56
CA LEU A 345 7.38 -37.27 5.74
C LEU A 345 6.94 -35.88 6.21
N ILE A 346 5.69 -35.69 6.60
CA ILE A 346 5.19 -34.39 7.09
C ILE A 346 5.54 -34.23 8.60
N PRO A 347 6.38 -33.26 9.00
CA PRO A 347 6.70 -33.01 10.41
C PRO A 347 5.44 -32.76 11.26
N HIS A 348 5.43 -33.22 12.52
CA HIS A 348 4.25 -33.18 13.42
C HIS A 348 3.52 -31.81 13.55
N ARG A 349 4.20 -30.68 13.31
CA ARG A 349 3.56 -29.34 13.34
C ARG A 349 2.63 -29.08 12.15
N GLU A 350 2.87 -29.73 11.01
CA GLU A 350 2.09 -29.55 9.78
C GLU A 350 0.81 -30.41 9.78
N HIS A 351 0.81 -31.55 10.51
CA HIS A 351 -0.39 -32.35 10.76
C HIS A 351 -1.51 -31.57 11.48
N ALA A 352 -1.15 -30.68 12.42
CA ALA A 352 -2.12 -29.85 13.13
C ALA A 352 -2.76 -28.79 12.21
N LEU A 353 -1.98 -28.25 11.27
CA LEU A 353 -2.44 -27.30 10.25
C LEU A 353 -3.36 -27.97 9.23
N ILE A 354 -3.00 -29.16 8.74
CA ILE A 354 -3.85 -29.94 7.82
C ILE A 354 -5.14 -30.38 8.53
N SER A 355 -5.06 -30.81 9.80
CA SER A 355 -6.23 -31.18 10.59
C SER A 355 -7.13 -29.98 10.92
N ALA A 356 -6.56 -28.80 11.15
CA ALA A 356 -7.33 -27.55 11.29
C ALA A 356 -7.94 -27.08 9.97
N PHE A 357 -7.25 -27.31 8.84
CA PHE A 357 -7.72 -27.02 7.49
C PHE A 357 -8.91 -27.93 7.13
N VAL A 358 -8.80 -29.24 7.34
CA VAL A 358 -9.89 -30.22 7.14
C VAL A 358 -11.10 -29.90 8.04
N ARG A 359 -10.89 -29.42 9.28
CA ARG A 359 -11.99 -29.01 10.18
C ARG A 359 -12.72 -27.73 9.75
N GLN A 360 -12.14 -26.89 8.90
CA GLN A 360 -12.76 -25.63 8.44
C GLN A 360 -13.61 -25.80 7.18
N PHE A 361 -13.49 -26.93 6.47
CA PHE A 361 -14.26 -27.21 5.27
C PHE A 361 -15.27 -28.32 5.57
N ASP A 362 -16.55 -27.96 5.70
CA ASP A 362 -17.71 -28.88 5.79
C ASP A 362 -17.96 -29.60 4.45
N PHE A 363 -16.91 -30.09 3.77
CA PHE A 363 -16.98 -30.52 2.36
C PHE A 363 -17.03 -32.04 2.14
N ILE A 364 -17.18 -32.84 3.19
CA ILE A 364 -17.21 -34.30 3.07
C ILE A 364 -18.67 -34.77 3.15
N ASP A 365 -19.45 -34.49 2.11
CA ASP A 365 -20.85 -34.94 2.00
C ASP A 365 -21.00 -36.30 1.28
N SER A 366 -19.91 -36.92 0.78
CA SER A 366 -19.97 -38.27 0.21
C SER A 366 -19.07 -39.26 0.96
N ILE A 367 -19.70 -40.07 1.82
CA ILE A 367 -19.10 -41.13 2.64
C ILE A 367 -18.37 -42.19 1.78
N GLU A 368 -18.89 -42.50 0.59
CA GLU A 368 -18.40 -43.59 -0.28
C GLU A 368 -16.94 -43.43 -0.74
N HIS A 369 -16.43 -42.20 -0.87
CA HIS A 369 -15.05 -41.99 -1.30
C HIS A 369 -14.06 -42.12 -0.13
N VAL A 370 -14.48 -41.81 1.10
CA VAL A 370 -13.59 -41.87 2.27
C VAL A 370 -13.30 -43.32 2.67
N GLU A 371 -14.28 -44.22 2.55
CA GLU A 371 -14.14 -45.66 2.85
C GLU A 371 -13.12 -46.34 1.94
N VAL A 372 -13.19 -46.11 0.62
CA VAL A 372 -12.25 -46.72 -0.35
C VAL A 372 -10.80 -46.29 -0.09
N TRP A 373 -10.57 -45.03 0.28
CA TRP A 373 -9.24 -44.52 0.58
C TRP A 373 -8.67 -45.03 1.90
N ILE A 374 -9.51 -45.24 2.91
CA ILE A 374 -9.11 -45.86 4.19
C ILE A 374 -8.66 -47.30 3.97
N GLU A 375 -9.39 -48.07 3.15
CA GLU A 375 -9.02 -49.47 2.85
C GLU A 375 -7.70 -49.57 2.07
N ILE A 376 -7.44 -48.65 1.14
CA ILE A 376 -6.14 -48.57 0.45
C ILE A 376 -5.01 -48.25 1.43
N TRP A 377 -5.22 -47.31 2.34
CA TRP A 377 -4.21 -46.91 3.31
C TRP A 377 -3.91 -48.00 4.35
N LYS A 378 -4.96 -48.66 4.88
CA LYS A 378 -4.82 -49.84 5.76
C LYS A 378 -3.91 -50.90 5.13
N LYS A 379 -4.13 -51.16 3.84
CA LYS A 379 -3.36 -52.16 3.08
C LYS A 379 -1.91 -51.74 2.83
N GLN A 380 -1.63 -50.45 2.68
CA GLN A 380 -0.26 -49.94 2.46
C GLN A 380 0.58 -49.90 3.74
N GLU A 381 -0.01 -49.51 4.87
CA GLU A 381 0.70 -49.37 6.15
C GLU A 381 0.62 -50.63 7.03
N GLY A 382 -0.07 -51.69 6.55
CA GLY A 382 -0.27 -52.92 7.32
C GLY A 382 -1.12 -52.74 8.58
N ILE A 383 -1.96 -51.69 8.62
CA ILE A 383 -2.86 -51.38 9.72
C ILE A 383 -4.02 -52.39 9.69
N GLN A 384 -4.11 -53.20 10.74
CA GLN A 384 -5.15 -54.24 10.84
C GLN A 384 -6.26 -53.88 11.83
N ASP A 385 -5.99 -53.02 12.82
CA ASP A 385 -6.96 -52.66 13.87
C ASP A 385 -7.22 -51.14 13.92
N TRP A 386 -8.42 -50.76 14.38
CA TRP A 386 -8.81 -49.38 14.65
C TRP A 386 -7.83 -48.70 15.62
N ALA A 387 -7.33 -49.46 16.60
CA ALA A 387 -6.40 -48.99 17.61
C ALA A 387 -5.05 -48.52 17.03
N ASP A 388 -4.67 -49.02 15.84
CA ASP A 388 -3.43 -48.68 15.17
C ASP A 388 -3.53 -47.37 14.36
N LEU A 389 -4.75 -46.86 14.17
CA LEU A 389 -4.96 -45.56 13.52
C LEU A 389 -4.48 -44.42 14.42
N PRO A 390 -3.80 -43.39 13.86
CA PRO A 390 -3.54 -42.14 14.57
C PRO A 390 -4.84 -41.56 15.14
N VAL A 391 -4.82 -41.12 16.40
CA VAL A 391 -5.98 -40.59 17.14
C VAL A 391 -6.72 -39.47 16.40
N CYS A 392 -6.02 -38.70 15.56
CA CYS A 392 -6.64 -37.66 14.73
C CYS A 392 -7.53 -38.25 13.62
N ILE A 393 -7.15 -39.38 13.02
CA ILE A 393 -7.95 -40.10 12.01
C ILE A 393 -9.15 -40.74 12.68
N GLN A 394 -8.98 -41.44 13.80
CA GLN A 394 -10.09 -42.03 14.57
C GLN A 394 -11.17 -40.99 14.87
N LYS A 395 -10.77 -39.78 15.30
CA LYS A 395 -11.70 -38.67 15.59
C LYS A 395 -12.43 -38.13 14.37
N ILE A 396 -11.82 -38.16 13.18
CA ILE A 396 -12.47 -37.76 11.93
C ILE A 396 -13.49 -38.81 11.54
N LEU A 397 -13.11 -40.10 11.57
CA LEU A 397 -13.97 -41.22 11.20
C LEU A 397 -15.19 -41.34 12.11
N THR A 398 -15.02 -41.19 13.44
CA THR A 398 -16.14 -41.14 14.39
C THR A 398 -17.07 -39.96 14.12
N ARG A 399 -16.55 -38.82 13.69
CA ARG A 399 -17.36 -37.61 13.43
C ARG A 399 -18.12 -37.68 12.12
N CYS A 400 -17.62 -38.43 11.14
CA CYS A 400 -18.27 -38.69 9.86
C CYS A 400 -19.24 -39.90 9.90
N GLU A 401 -19.47 -40.49 11.08
CA GLU A 401 -20.33 -41.68 11.28
C GLU A 401 -19.97 -42.87 10.38
N ILE A 402 -18.71 -42.98 9.96
CA ILE A 402 -18.25 -44.07 9.09
C ILE A 402 -18.11 -45.33 9.95
N PRO A 403 -18.91 -46.39 9.71
CA PRO A 403 -18.83 -47.61 10.48
C PRO A 403 -17.50 -48.31 10.20
N PHE A 404 -16.73 -48.57 11.24
CA PHE A 404 -15.52 -49.38 11.11
C PHE A 404 -15.91 -50.85 11.26
N ASP A 405 -16.17 -51.52 10.15
CA ASP A 405 -16.53 -52.92 10.16
C ASP A 405 -15.27 -53.77 10.43
N MET A 406 -15.20 -54.35 11.63
CA MET A 406 -14.17 -55.33 11.98
C MET A 406 -14.58 -56.66 11.37
N GLY A 407 -14.30 -56.82 10.07
CA GLY A 407 -14.63 -58.02 9.30
C GLY A 407 -14.13 -59.28 9.99
N ASN A 408 -15.05 -60.01 10.62
CA ASN A 408 -14.87 -61.38 11.10
C ASN A 408 -15.40 -62.39 10.07
N ASP A 409 -15.13 -62.16 8.77
CA ASP A 409 -15.51 -63.11 7.73
C ASP A 409 -14.31 -63.42 6.81
N LEU A 410 -13.56 -64.46 7.22
CA LEU A 410 -12.66 -65.21 6.35
C LEU A 410 -13.27 -66.59 6.11
N SER A 411 -14.23 -66.66 5.18
CA SER A 411 -14.50 -67.87 4.39
C SER A 411 -15.15 -67.56 3.04
N LEU A 412 -14.34 -67.17 2.05
CA LEU A 412 -14.19 -67.83 0.72
C LEU A 412 -13.22 -67.05 -0.17
#